data_AF-A0A661J3R7-F1
#
_entry.id   AF-A0A661J3R7-F1
#
_cell.length_a   1.000
_cell.length_b   1.000
_cell.length_c   1.000
_cell.angle_alpha   90.00
_cell.angle_beta   90.00
_cell.angle_gamma   90.00
#
_symmetry.space_group_name_H-M   'P 1'
#
loop_
_entity.id
_entity.type
_entity.pdbx_description
1 polymer ?
#
loop_
_entity_poly.entity_id
_entity_poly.type
_entity_poly.pdbx_seq_one_letter_code
_entity_poly.pdbx_strand_id
1 'polypeptide(L)'
;KESKVDPAKVREALLGGFAQSRILDLHGKRILEGNFQPGFKLKLHRKDLNIALKTGKELSVPLFSTAQVAEIMDALLAKGKGELDHSALALFLE
;
A
#
# COMPACT_ATOMS: atom_id res chain seq x y z
N LYS A 1 6.61 -14.27 -3.05
CA LYS A 1 6.24 -15.31 -4.05
C LYS A 1 7.49 -15.81 -4.79
N GLU A 2 8.36 -14.91 -5.25
CA GLU A 2 9.61 -15.27 -5.96
C GLU A 2 10.57 -16.15 -5.16
N SER A 3 10.65 -15.95 -3.84
CA SER A 3 11.48 -16.78 -2.93
C SER A 3 10.91 -18.19 -2.66
N LYS A 4 9.77 -18.57 -3.27
CA LYS A 4 9.05 -19.84 -3.04
C LYS A 4 8.62 -20.10 -1.59
N VAL A 5 8.59 -19.05 -0.76
CA VAL A 5 8.05 -19.10 0.60
C VAL A 5 6.55 -18.84 0.57
N ASP A 6 5.80 -19.57 1.39
CA ASP A 6 4.37 -19.39 1.61
C ASP A 6 4.09 -18.03 2.30
N PRO A 7 3.47 -17.06 1.59
CA PRO A 7 3.20 -15.74 2.15
C PRO A 7 2.23 -15.76 3.33
N ALA A 8 1.35 -16.78 3.45
CA ALA A 8 0.44 -16.89 4.58
C ALA A 8 1.19 -17.21 5.88
N LYS A 9 2.15 -18.14 5.82
CA LYS A 9 3.04 -18.46 6.95
C LYS A 9 3.97 -17.31 7.31
N VAL A 10 4.46 -16.56 6.32
CA VAL A 10 5.25 -15.34 6.59
C VAL A 10 4.41 -14.34 7.36
N ARG A 11 3.17 -14.08 6.92
CA ARG A 11 2.26 -13.18 7.64
C ARG A 11 2.02 -13.67 9.07
N GLU A 12 1.72 -14.95 9.28
CA GLU A 12 1.52 -15.52 10.61
C GLU A 12 2.73 -15.28 11.53
N ALA A 13 3.95 -15.56 11.05
CA ALA A 13 5.16 -15.32 11.82
C ALA A 13 5.36 -13.83 12.16
N LEU A 14 5.10 -12.93 11.21
CA LEU A 14 5.25 -11.47 11.41
C LEU A 14 4.22 -10.90 12.39
N LEU A 15 3.03 -11.51 12.50
CA LEU A 15 1.99 -11.10 13.45
C LEU A 15 2.37 -11.36 14.91
N GLY A 16 3.27 -12.30 15.18
CA GLY A 16 3.75 -12.59 16.54
C GLY A 16 4.90 -11.68 17.00
N GLY A 17 5.37 -10.74 16.17
CA GLY A 17 6.56 -9.93 16.46
C GLY A 17 6.36 -8.43 16.24
N PHE A 18 7.46 -7.67 16.28
CA PHE A 18 7.45 -6.21 16.14
C PHE A 18 6.99 -5.68 14.77
N ALA A 19 6.84 -6.56 13.78
CA ALA A 19 6.29 -6.21 12.47
C ALA A 19 4.75 -6.15 12.46
N GLN A 20 4.10 -6.58 13.55
CA GLN A 20 2.65 -6.54 13.67
C GLN A 20 2.14 -5.10 13.55
N SER A 21 1.10 -4.93 12.73
CA SER A 21 0.38 -3.67 12.61
C SER A 21 -1.04 -3.93 12.09
N ARG A 22 -1.94 -2.99 12.30
CA ARG A 22 -3.32 -3.08 11.78
C ARG A 22 -3.36 -3.25 10.25
N ILE A 23 -2.40 -2.65 9.55
CA ILE A 23 -2.21 -2.78 8.10
C ILE A 23 -1.85 -4.22 7.74
N LEU A 24 -0.89 -4.83 8.44
CA LEU A 24 -0.50 -6.22 8.21
C LEU A 24 -1.65 -7.21 8.55
N ASP A 25 -2.40 -6.94 9.62
CA ASP A 25 -3.56 -7.74 10.00
C ASP A 25 -4.61 -7.75 8.88
N LEU A 26 -5.04 -6.56 8.45
CA LEU A 26 -6.17 -6.41 7.54
C LEU A 26 -5.76 -6.53 6.07
N HIS A 27 -4.84 -5.69 5.63
CA HIS A 27 -4.45 -5.61 4.22
C HIS A 27 -3.57 -6.80 3.84
N GLY A 28 -2.73 -7.30 4.75
CA GLY A 28 -2.01 -8.54 4.53
C GLY A 28 -2.95 -9.71 4.21
N LYS A 29 -4.06 -9.83 4.94
CA LYS A 29 -5.10 -10.85 4.65
C LYS A 29 -5.77 -10.62 3.29
N ARG A 30 -6.19 -9.38 3.01
CA ARG A 30 -6.78 -9.00 1.70
C ARG A 30 -5.88 -9.35 0.52
N ILE A 31 -4.58 -9.07 0.64
CA ILE A 31 -3.58 -9.36 -0.40
C ILE A 31 -3.47 -10.87 -0.63
N LEU A 32 -3.45 -11.68 0.44
CA LEU A 32 -3.42 -13.14 0.32
C LEU A 32 -4.67 -13.71 -0.37
N GLU A 33 -5.83 -13.12 -0.09
CA GLU A 33 -7.11 -13.51 -0.67
C GLU A 33 -7.36 -12.91 -2.07
N GLY A 34 -6.48 -12.03 -2.56
CA GLY A 34 -6.71 -11.26 -3.79
C GLY A 34 -7.93 -10.33 -3.71
N ASN A 35 -8.39 -9.99 -2.50
CA ASN A 35 -9.60 -9.21 -2.27
C ASN A 35 -9.28 -7.72 -2.15
N PHE A 36 -9.43 -7.00 -3.25
CA PHE A 36 -9.22 -5.55 -3.32
C PHE A 36 -10.52 -4.74 -3.38
N GLN A 37 -11.62 -5.29 -2.86
CA GLN A 37 -12.86 -4.53 -2.70
C GLN A 37 -12.62 -3.30 -1.81
N PRO A 38 -13.04 -2.09 -2.24
CA PRO A 38 -12.61 -0.85 -1.63
C PRO A 38 -13.21 -0.66 -0.24
N GLY A 39 -12.37 -0.65 0.79
CA GLY A 39 -12.64 0.04 2.05
C GLY A 39 -12.20 1.50 1.97
N PHE A 40 -11.08 1.75 1.29
CA PHE A 40 -10.63 3.09 0.92
C PHE A 40 -9.94 3.08 -0.44
N LYS A 41 -10.44 3.87 -1.40
CA LYS A 41 -10.02 3.79 -2.80
C LYS A 41 -8.59 4.29 -3.00
N LEU A 42 -7.80 3.59 -3.82
CA LEU A 42 -6.43 3.96 -4.16
C LEU A 42 -6.31 5.39 -4.68
N LYS A 43 -7.23 5.83 -5.55
CA LYS A 43 -7.24 7.23 -6.05
C LYS A 43 -7.45 8.28 -4.96
N LEU A 44 -8.20 7.94 -3.90
CA LEU A 44 -8.42 8.85 -2.77
C LEU A 44 -7.18 8.93 -1.90
N HIS A 45 -6.53 7.79 -1.64
CA HIS A 45 -5.27 7.78 -0.91
C HIS A 45 -4.18 8.56 -1.66
N ARG A 46 -4.09 8.43 -2.99
CA ARG A 46 -3.16 9.22 -3.81
C ARG A 46 -3.41 10.72 -3.70
N LYS A 47 -4.67 11.15 -3.68
CA LYS A 47 -5.05 12.55 -3.45
C LYS A 47 -4.57 13.02 -2.06
N ASP A 48 -4.70 12.19 -1.03
CA ASP A 48 -4.22 12.54 0.32
C ASP A 48 -2.68 12.61 0.38
N LEU A 49 -1.95 11.72 -0.31
CA LEU A 49 -0.50 11.82 -0.43
C LEU A 49 -0.06 13.10 -1.15
N ASN A 50 -0.84 13.59 -2.13
CA ASN A 50 -0.57 14.88 -2.76
C ASN A 50 -0.65 16.05 -1.77
N ILE A 51 -1.62 16.00 -0.86
CA ILE A 51 -1.75 17.00 0.21
C ILE A 51 -0.52 16.93 1.13
N ALA A 52 -0.15 15.73 1.59
CA ALA A 52 1.02 15.54 2.44
C ALA A 52 2.32 16.03 1.79
N LEU A 53 2.54 15.71 0.51
CA LEU A 53 3.72 16.17 -0.24
C LEU A 53 3.76 17.69 -0.40
N LYS A 54 2.61 18.32 -0.65
CA LYS A 54 2.50 19.79 -0.72
C LYS A 54 2.84 20.41 0.63
N THR A 55 2.29 19.90 1.73
CA THR A 55 2.60 20.37 3.09
C THR A 55 4.09 20.18 3.43
N GLY A 56 4.67 19.03 3.09
CA GLY A 56 6.10 18.79 3.29
C GLY A 56 6.97 19.82 2.56
N LYS A 57 6.61 20.16 1.32
CA LYS A 57 7.27 21.22 0.55
C LYS A 57 7.15 22.60 1.22
N GLU A 58 5.96 22.97 1.68
CA GLU A 58 5.73 24.24 2.37
C GLU A 58 6.54 24.35 3.67
N LEU A 59 6.71 23.25 4.38
CA LEU A 59 7.47 23.19 5.65
C LEU A 59 8.96 22.89 5.46
N SER A 60 9.45 22.77 4.23
CA SER A 60 10.82 22.32 3.93
C SER A 60 11.19 20.98 4.59
N VAL A 61 10.21 20.08 4.75
CA VAL A 61 10.39 18.73 5.30
C VAL A 61 10.40 17.72 4.15
N PRO A 62 11.51 17.00 3.91
CA PRO A 62 11.57 16.00 2.86
C PRO A 62 10.79 14.73 3.23
N LEU A 63 9.90 14.29 2.33
CA LEU A 63 9.05 13.11 2.50
C LEU A 63 9.36 12.04 1.45
N PHE A 64 10.58 11.49 1.47
CA PHE A 64 11.08 10.60 0.42
C PHE A 64 10.21 9.35 0.20
N SER A 65 9.86 8.62 1.28
CA SER A 65 9.03 7.43 1.18
C SER A 65 7.62 7.75 0.70
N THR A 66 7.05 8.88 1.10
CA THR A 66 5.75 9.34 0.63
C THR A 66 5.76 9.62 -0.87
N ALA A 67 6.81 10.26 -1.37
CA ALA A 67 6.98 10.53 -2.80
C ALA A 67 7.09 9.22 -3.59
N GLN A 68 7.90 8.26 -3.12
CA GLN A 68 8.02 6.95 -3.75
C GLN A 68 6.66 6.21 -3.81
N VAL A 69 5.90 6.21 -2.72
CA VAL A 69 4.57 5.55 -2.70
C VAL A 69 3.57 6.28 -3.62
N ALA A 70 3.64 7.61 -3.72
CA ALA A 70 2.79 8.37 -4.64
C ALA A 70 3.04 7.98 -6.11
N GLU A 71 4.30 7.82 -6.52
CA GLU A 71 4.65 7.36 -7.87
C GLU A 71 4.16 5.93 -8.15
N ILE A 72 4.28 5.03 -7.17
CA ILE A 72 3.73 3.67 -7.27
C ILE A 72 2.21 3.71 -7.47
N MET A 73 1.52 4.58 -6.71
CA MET A 73 0.07 4.77 -6.88
C MET A 73 -0.27 5.34 -8.27
N ASP A 74 0.51 6.28 -8.79
CA ASP A 74 0.29 6.84 -10.13
C ASP A 74 0.44 5.77 -11.23
N ALA A 75 1.42 4.87 -11.10
CA ALA A 75 1.57 3.73 -12.00
C ALA A 75 0.35 2.78 -11.95
N LEU A 76 -0.24 2.55 -10.78
CA LEU A 76 -1.45 1.73 -10.64
C LEU A 76 -2.71 2.45 -11.13
N LEU A 77 -2.80 3.76 -10.97
CA LEU A 77 -3.87 4.58 -11.54
C LEU A 77 -3.86 4.51 -13.07
N ALA A 78 -2.67 4.62 -13.69
CA ALA A 78 -2.50 4.47 -15.14
C ALA A 78 -2.95 3.08 -15.63
N LYS A 79 -2.85 2.04 -14.79
CA LYS A 79 -3.36 0.68 -15.05
C LYS A 79 -4.86 0.50 -14.72
N GLY A 80 -5.60 1.58 -14.48
CA GLY A 80 -7.04 1.55 -14.19
C GLY A 80 -7.40 0.98 -12.81
N LYS A 81 -6.47 0.91 -11.86
CA LYS A 81 -6.69 0.32 -10.53
C LYS A 81 -7.21 1.29 -9.48
N GLY A 82 -7.58 2.51 -9.87
CA GLY A 82 -7.94 3.59 -8.93
C GLY A 82 -9.18 3.36 -8.07
N GLU A 83 -10.10 2.50 -8.51
CA GLU A 83 -11.32 2.15 -7.76
C GLU A 83 -11.13 1.01 -6.76
N LEU A 84 -9.98 0.32 -6.80
CA LEU A 84 -9.65 -0.73 -5.84
C LEU A 84 -9.29 -0.14 -4.48
N ASP A 85 -9.34 -0.97 -3.44
CA ASP A 85 -8.79 -0.63 -2.13
C ASP A 85 -7.31 -0.22 -2.23
N HIS A 86 -6.85 0.68 -1.37
CA HIS A 86 -5.44 1.08 -1.34
C HIS A 86 -4.47 -0.08 -1.01
N SER A 87 -4.94 -1.20 -0.47
CA SER A 87 -4.15 -2.45 -0.38
C SER A 87 -3.76 -3.01 -1.75
N ALA A 88 -4.40 -2.59 -2.84
CA ALA A 88 -4.03 -2.91 -4.21
C ALA A 88 -2.65 -2.34 -4.62
N LEU A 89 -2.00 -1.55 -3.75
CA LEU A 89 -0.58 -1.21 -3.89
C LEU A 89 0.29 -2.46 -4.10
N ALA A 90 -0.10 -3.60 -3.50
CA ALA A 90 0.59 -4.88 -3.67
C ALA A 90 0.67 -5.36 -5.14
N LEU A 91 -0.30 -5.00 -5.98
CA LEU A 91 -0.33 -5.35 -7.40
C LEU A 91 0.78 -4.66 -8.23
N PHE A 92 1.52 -3.72 -7.64
CA PHE A 92 2.69 -3.14 -8.30
C PHE A 92 3.88 -4.11 -8.29
N LEU A 93 3.95 -5.00 -7.29
CA LEU A 93 5.04 -5.96 -7.10
C LEU A 93 4.74 -7.34 -7.71
N GLU A 94 3.57 -7.49 -8.33
CA GLU A 94 3.14 -8.70 -9.06
C GLU A 94 3.32 -8.50 -10.57
#